data_AF-A0A968UIM0-F1
#
_entry.id   AF-A0A968UIM0-F1
#
_cell.length_a   1.000
_cell.length_b   1.000
_cell.length_c   1.000
_cell.angle_alpha   90.00
_cell.angle_beta   90.00
_cell.angle_gamma   90.00
#
_symmetry.space_group_name_H-M   'P 1'
#
loop_
_entity.id
_entity.type
_entity.pdbx_description
1 polymer ?
#
loop_
_entity_poly.entity_id
_entity_poly.type
_entity_poly.pdbx_seq_one_letter_code
_entity_poly.pdbx_strand_id
1 'polypeptide(L)'
;MAQTLAVLIISTTFEALLQLSSSGGNFLRNGLREGGDILQDFTPNIESIEALLGPASVLYGNANPGGTINIITKQPLQDPFYAIDATIGNFDFYEGAIDLSSPLNDSKTLSYRLNLGYQDRGSFIDSVKTSIFTISPVVSVDIGERTRLTLEGDYTDKSSVAYQGLPAVGTVLPNPNGEIARDRFFWSNLMVLLDNSITRLGYRLEHE
;
A
#
# COMPACT_ATOMS: atom_id res chain seq x y z
N MET A 1 0.42 -35.62 -41.03
CA MET A 1 0.41 -36.09 -39.63
C MET A 1 1.38 -35.20 -38.88
N ALA A 2 0.89 -34.16 -38.20
CA ALA A 2 1.71 -33.15 -37.56
C ALA A 2 1.96 -33.54 -36.09
N GLN A 3 3.21 -33.75 -35.73
CA GLN A 3 3.70 -33.55 -34.36
C GLN A 3 4.37 -32.17 -34.35
N THR A 4 4.21 -31.36 -33.30
CA THR A 4 5.26 -30.47 -32.76
C THR A 4 4.81 -29.82 -31.44
N LEU A 5 5.56 -30.20 -30.40
CA LEU A 5 5.96 -29.54 -29.15
C LEU A 5 4.97 -28.62 -28.39
N ALA A 6 4.61 -29.09 -27.19
CA ALA A 6 4.36 -28.21 -26.05
C ALA A 6 5.71 -27.73 -25.49
N VAL A 7 5.97 -26.42 -25.56
CA VAL A 7 7.10 -25.78 -24.88
C VAL A 7 6.68 -25.52 -23.45
N LEU A 8 7.21 -26.30 -22.51
CA LEU A 8 7.12 -26.05 -21.08
C LEU A 8 8.22 -25.03 -20.73
N ILE A 9 7.88 -23.75 -20.65
CA ILE A 9 8.78 -22.73 -20.10
C ILE A 9 8.72 -22.86 -18.57
N ILE A 10 9.74 -23.48 -17.98
CA ILE A 10 9.92 -23.49 -16.53
C ILE A 10 10.67 -22.18 -16.18
N SER A 11 9.92 -21.09 -16.01
CA SER A 11 10.46 -19.87 -15.40
C SER A 11 10.63 -20.12 -13.90
N THR A 12 11.81 -19.84 -13.37
CA THR A 12 12.10 -19.99 -11.93
C THR A 12 12.29 -18.60 -11.34
N THR A 13 11.26 -18.07 -10.69
CA THR A 13 11.32 -16.83 -9.90
C THR A 13 11.69 -17.13 -8.46
N PHE A 14 12.62 -16.36 -7.89
CA PHE A 14 12.96 -16.43 -6.47
C PHE A 14 12.72 -15.06 -5.83
N GLU A 15 11.88 -15.03 -4.80
CA GLU A 15 11.45 -13.82 -4.12
C GLU A 15 11.62 -14.02 -2.62
N ALA A 16 12.12 -13.00 -1.91
CA ALA A 16 12.03 -12.98 -0.46
C ALA A 16 11.70 -11.59 0.08
N LEU A 17 10.85 -11.59 1.09
CA LEU A 17 10.34 -10.43 1.80
C LEU A 17 10.57 -10.67 3.30
N LEU A 18 11.23 -9.74 3.98
CA LEU A 18 11.42 -9.79 5.44
C LEU A 18 10.35 -8.93 6.12
N GLN A 19 9.44 -9.57 6.88
CA GLN A 19 8.33 -8.92 7.59
C GLN A 19 8.32 -9.33 9.08
N LEU A 20 8.16 -8.36 9.99
CA LEU A 20 8.21 -8.57 11.46
C LEU A 20 6.83 -8.51 12.16
N SER A 21 5.72 -8.64 11.43
CA SER A 21 4.40 -8.84 12.03
C SER A 21 3.49 -9.67 11.13
N SER A 22 2.69 -10.56 11.74
CA SER A 22 1.70 -11.39 11.05
C SER A 22 0.32 -11.20 11.68
N SER A 23 -0.54 -10.44 11.02
CA SER A 23 -1.99 -10.57 11.21
C SER A 23 -2.56 -11.29 9.99
N GLY A 24 -3.45 -12.25 10.21
CA GLY A 24 -3.96 -13.19 9.19
C GLY A 24 -4.95 -12.56 8.21
N GLY A 25 -4.51 -11.66 7.35
CA GLY A 25 -5.28 -11.11 6.23
C GLY A 25 -5.24 -11.98 4.96
N ASN A 26 -6.23 -11.82 4.07
CA ASN A 26 -6.25 -12.42 2.72
C ASN A 26 -5.62 -11.51 1.67
N PHE A 27 -4.52 -10.87 2.01
CA PHE A 27 -3.92 -9.85 1.17
C PHE A 27 -2.58 -10.32 0.68
N LEU A 28 -2.34 -10.04 -0.59
CA LEU A 28 -1.09 -10.26 -1.26
C LEU A 28 -0.54 -8.92 -1.71
N ARG A 29 0.78 -8.85 -1.78
CA ARG A 29 1.50 -7.77 -2.44
C ARG A 29 2.44 -8.39 -3.44
N ASN A 30 2.26 -8.04 -4.71
CA ASN A 30 2.98 -8.65 -5.83
C ASN A 30 2.92 -10.20 -5.79
N GLY A 31 1.77 -10.77 -5.40
CA GLY A 31 1.58 -12.21 -5.27
C GLY A 31 2.09 -12.86 -3.98
N LEU A 32 2.89 -12.14 -3.17
CA LEU A 32 3.38 -12.62 -1.88
C LEU A 32 2.39 -12.31 -0.76
N ARG A 33 2.26 -13.21 0.21
CA ARG A 33 1.39 -12.97 1.37
C ARG A 33 1.89 -11.79 2.19
N GLU A 34 0.97 -10.88 2.44
CA GLU A 34 1.18 -9.74 3.31
C GLU A 34 0.40 -9.95 4.61
N GLY A 35 1.10 -9.87 5.74
CA GLY A 35 0.49 -9.81 7.07
C GLY A 35 0.59 -8.38 7.63
N GLY A 36 -0.45 -7.90 8.32
CA GLY A 36 -0.44 -6.57 8.94
C GLY A 36 -1.45 -5.58 8.35
N ASP A 37 -1.28 -4.30 8.72
CA ASP A 37 -2.03 -3.18 8.14
C ASP A 37 -1.58 -2.91 6.70
N ILE A 38 -2.52 -3.07 5.79
CA ILE A 38 -2.34 -3.27 4.34
C ILE A 38 -2.99 -2.18 3.52
N LEU A 39 -4.00 -1.52 4.11
CA LEU A 39 -4.71 -0.42 3.50
C LEU A 39 -4.40 0.82 4.33
N GLN A 40 -3.41 1.56 3.87
CA GLN A 40 -3.23 2.93 4.29
C GLN A 40 -4.16 3.78 3.44
N ASP A 41 -4.71 4.83 4.03
CA ASP A 41 -5.67 5.71 3.37
C ASP A 41 -5.05 6.48 2.18
N PHE A 42 -3.71 6.42 2.05
CA PHE A 42 -2.93 7.07 1.01
C PHE A 42 -1.75 6.17 0.58
N THR A 43 -1.74 5.73 -0.68
CA THR A 43 -0.81 4.72 -1.22
C THR A 43 -0.41 5.02 -2.67
N PRO A 44 0.45 6.04 -2.90
CA PRO A 44 0.80 6.51 -4.25
C PRO A 44 1.66 5.50 -5.05
N ASN A 45 2.14 4.43 -4.41
CA ASN A 45 2.97 3.38 -4.99
C ASN A 45 2.18 2.19 -5.56
N ILE A 46 0.85 2.19 -5.46
CA ILE A 46 0.00 1.11 -6.01
C ILE A 46 -0.27 1.37 -7.50
N GLU A 47 -0.08 0.34 -8.31
CA GLU A 47 -0.43 0.33 -9.73
C GLU A 47 -1.86 -0.21 -9.92
N SER A 48 -2.17 -1.34 -9.29
CA SER A 48 -3.49 -1.96 -9.38
C SER A 48 -3.83 -2.78 -8.14
N ILE A 49 -5.13 -3.04 -7.97
CA ILE A 49 -5.66 -3.95 -6.95
C ILE A 49 -6.49 -5.00 -7.68
N GLU A 50 -6.11 -6.26 -7.52
CA GLU A 50 -6.76 -7.41 -8.13
C GLU A 50 -7.54 -8.17 -7.07
N ALA A 51 -8.84 -8.39 -7.28
CA ALA A 51 -9.68 -9.16 -6.38
C ALA A 51 -9.99 -10.52 -7.00
N LEU A 52 -9.53 -11.59 -6.35
CA LEU A 52 -9.86 -12.96 -6.69
C LEU A 52 -10.98 -13.45 -5.77
N LEU A 53 -12.19 -13.51 -6.32
CA LEU A 53 -13.38 -13.93 -5.59
C LEU A 53 -13.50 -15.47 -5.60
N GLY A 54 -13.71 -16.06 -4.42
CA GLY A 54 -13.89 -17.52 -4.26
C GLY A 54 -12.64 -18.25 -3.76
N PRO A 55 -12.65 -19.60 -3.73
CA PRO A 55 -11.56 -20.39 -3.16
C PRO A 55 -10.26 -20.24 -3.96
N ALA A 56 -9.45 -19.24 -3.60
CA ALA A 56 -8.17 -18.95 -4.24
C ALA A 56 -7.05 -19.91 -3.81
N SER A 57 -7.41 -21.00 -3.11
CA SER A 57 -6.45 -21.89 -2.45
C SER A 57 -5.54 -22.63 -3.42
N VAL A 58 -6.00 -22.83 -4.66
CA VAL A 58 -5.23 -23.48 -5.73
C VAL A 58 -4.04 -22.63 -6.18
N LEU A 59 -4.19 -21.30 -6.21
CA LEU A 59 -3.15 -20.37 -6.70
C LEU A 59 -2.30 -19.78 -5.57
N TYR A 60 -2.87 -19.58 -4.38
CA TYR A 60 -2.23 -18.82 -3.29
C TYR A 60 -2.19 -19.56 -1.94
N GLY A 61 -2.38 -20.88 -1.94
CA GLY A 61 -2.22 -21.74 -0.76
C GLY A 61 -3.35 -21.62 0.26
N ASN A 62 -3.06 -21.37 1.55
CA ASN A 62 -4.05 -21.24 2.64
C ASN A 62 -4.89 -19.93 2.52
N ALA A 63 -5.56 -19.72 1.39
CA ALA A 63 -6.45 -18.59 1.16
C ALA A 63 -7.81 -18.87 1.82
N ASN A 64 -8.35 -17.91 2.56
CA ASN A 64 -9.68 -18.08 3.14
C ASN A 64 -10.74 -18.23 2.03
N PRO A 65 -11.85 -18.94 2.30
CA PRO A 65 -12.88 -19.22 1.30
C PRO A 65 -13.58 -17.96 0.73
N GLY A 66 -13.39 -16.79 1.37
CA GLY A 66 -13.90 -15.51 0.90
C GLY A 66 -13.14 -14.90 -0.29
N GLY A 67 -11.98 -15.44 -0.65
CA GLY A 67 -11.12 -14.90 -1.71
C GLY A 67 -9.92 -14.11 -1.20
N THR A 68 -9.14 -13.58 -2.15
CA THR A 68 -7.85 -12.92 -1.91
C THR A 68 -7.78 -11.62 -2.68
N ILE A 69 -7.20 -10.58 -2.08
CA ILE A 69 -6.91 -9.31 -2.74
C ILE A 69 -5.40 -9.21 -2.96
N ASN A 70 -4.97 -8.93 -4.18
CA ASN A 70 -3.57 -8.75 -4.55
C ASN A 70 -3.31 -7.30 -4.91
N ILE A 71 -2.38 -6.66 -4.21
CA ILE A 71 -1.93 -5.30 -4.45
C ILE A 71 -0.69 -5.39 -5.33
N ILE A 72 -0.76 -4.80 -6.52
CA ILE A 72 0.38 -4.70 -7.43
C ILE A 72 1.03 -3.33 -7.24
N THR A 73 2.31 -3.32 -6.91
CA THR A 73 3.07 -2.08 -6.79
C THR A 73 3.61 -1.62 -8.13
N LYS A 74 3.77 -0.31 -8.25
CA LYS A 74 4.42 0.35 -9.37
C LYS A 74 5.85 -0.16 -9.54
N GLN A 75 6.20 -0.52 -10.78
CA GLN A 75 7.53 -1.00 -11.16
C GLN A 75 8.24 0.01 -12.07
N PRO A 76 9.59 -0.02 -12.17
CA PRO A 76 10.33 0.84 -13.09
C PRO A 76 9.88 0.72 -14.54
N LEU A 77 9.78 1.86 -15.21
CA LEU A 77 9.40 1.97 -16.61
C LEU A 77 10.64 2.05 -17.50
N GLN A 78 10.51 1.56 -18.73
CA GLN A 78 11.60 1.58 -19.72
C GLN A 78 11.84 2.98 -20.30
N ASP A 79 10.84 3.85 -20.24
CA ASP A 79 10.91 5.22 -20.71
C ASP A 79 10.73 6.18 -19.52
N PRO A 80 11.40 7.35 -19.54
CA PRO A 80 11.25 8.33 -18.49
C PRO A 80 9.79 8.76 -18.29
N PHE A 81 9.36 8.73 -17.03
CA PHE A 81 8.03 9.13 -16.58
C PHE A 81 8.16 9.98 -15.32
N TYR A 82 7.46 11.11 -15.30
CA TYR A 82 7.46 12.02 -14.17
C TYR A 82 6.04 12.56 -13.98
N ALA A 83 5.49 12.36 -12.79
CA ALA A 83 4.19 12.89 -12.41
C ALA A 83 4.26 13.54 -11.02
N ILE A 84 3.45 14.59 -10.86
CA ILE A 84 3.21 15.24 -9.58
C ILE A 84 1.70 15.44 -9.47
N ASP A 85 1.16 15.04 -8.32
CA ASP A 85 -0.25 15.13 -8.00
C ASP A 85 -0.41 15.95 -6.73
N ALA A 86 -1.44 16.78 -6.68
CA ALA A 86 -1.79 17.56 -5.50
C ALA A 86 -3.31 17.68 -5.38
N THR A 87 -3.82 17.43 -4.18
CA THR A 87 -5.25 17.49 -3.87
C THR A 87 -5.47 18.36 -2.64
N ILE A 88 -6.47 19.24 -2.73
CA ILE A 88 -6.95 20.04 -1.59
C ILE A 88 -8.44 19.79 -1.40
N GLY A 89 -8.91 19.78 -0.15
CA GLY A 89 -10.30 19.45 0.17
C GLY A 89 -10.79 20.05 1.47
N ASN A 90 -12.01 19.64 1.86
CA ASN A 90 -12.62 20.06 3.12
C ASN A 90 -11.88 19.50 4.34
N PHE A 91 -12.10 20.11 5.50
CA PHE A 91 -11.51 19.71 6.78
C PHE A 91 -9.98 19.70 6.75
N ASP A 92 -9.38 20.79 6.23
CA ASP A 92 -7.93 20.94 6.14
C ASP A 92 -7.26 19.74 5.44
N PHE A 93 -7.86 19.24 4.35
CA PHE A 93 -7.31 18.13 3.58
C PHE A 93 -6.30 18.66 2.57
N TYR A 94 -5.06 18.19 2.68
CA TYR A 94 -3.96 18.47 1.78
C TYR A 94 -3.22 17.16 1.46
N GLU A 95 -3.04 16.87 0.18
CA GLU A 95 -2.32 15.69 -0.28
C GLU A 95 -1.40 16.08 -1.43
N GLY A 96 -0.20 15.51 -1.44
CA GLY A 96 0.75 15.63 -2.54
C GLY A 96 1.47 14.32 -2.78
N ALA A 97 1.67 13.97 -4.05
CA ALA A 97 2.42 12.80 -4.47
C ALA A 97 3.37 13.12 -5.62
N ILE A 98 4.49 12.40 -5.67
CA ILE A 98 5.48 12.46 -6.74
C ILE A 98 5.75 11.03 -7.19
N ASP A 99 5.77 10.81 -8.50
CA ASP A 99 6.09 9.53 -9.15
C ASP A 99 7.15 9.78 -10.22
N LEU A 100 8.37 9.27 -9.99
CA LEU A 100 9.49 9.41 -10.90
C LEU A 100 9.93 8.02 -11.33
N SER A 101 10.04 7.76 -12.61
CA SER A 101 10.61 6.53 -13.14
C SER A 101 11.48 6.81 -14.35
N SER A 102 12.63 6.16 -14.44
CA SER A 102 13.52 6.30 -15.59
C SER A 102 14.56 5.19 -15.64
N PRO A 103 15.05 4.82 -16.84
CA PRO A 103 16.36 4.16 -16.94
C PRO A 103 17.46 5.08 -16.39
N LEU A 104 18.48 4.46 -15.79
CA LEU A 104 19.67 5.10 -15.22
C LEU A 104 20.89 5.00 -16.15
N ASN A 105 20.76 4.27 -17.25
CA ASN A 105 21.81 4.12 -18.26
C ASN A 105 21.22 4.03 -19.68
N ASP A 106 22.05 4.32 -20.68
CA ASP A 106 21.65 4.32 -22.10
C ASP A 106 21.22 2.94 -22.60
N SER A 107 21.82 1.89 -22.04
CA SER A 107 21.45 0.50 -22.34
C SER A 107 20.13 0.07 -21.71
N LYS A 108 19.50 0.91 -20.88
CA LYS A 108 18.26 0.64 -20.15
C LYS A 108 18.28 -0.64 -19.28
N THR A 109 19.46 -1.15 -18.96
CA THR A 109 19.65 -2.34 -18.12
C THR A 109 19.61 -2.03 -16.63
N LEU A 110 19.61 -0.75 -16.25
CA LEU A 110 19.40 -0.30 -14.88
C LEU A 110 18.31 0.75 -14.90
N SER A 111 17.28 0.57 -14.07
CA SER A 111 16.13 1.49 -14.00
C SER A 111 15.68 1.66 -12.56
N TYR A 112 15.00 2.78 -12.30
CA TYR A 112 14.42 3.06 -10.99
C TYR A 112 12.98 3.57 -11.10
N ARG A 113 12.27 3.45 -9.99
CA ARG A 113 11.04 4.17 -9.70
C ARG A 113 11.06 4.67 -8.28
N LEU A 114 10.58 5.89 -8.06
CA LEU A 114 10.45 6.49 -6.75
C LEU A 114 9.05 7.08 -6.64
N ASN A 115 8.27 6.54 -5.73
CA ASN A 115 7.02 7.13 -5.28
C ASN A 115 7.25 7.81 -3.93
N LEU A 116 6.84 9.07 -3.81
CA LEU A 116 6.86 9.83 -2.57
C LEU A 116 5.49 10.43 -2.37
N GLY A 117 5.00 10.48 -1.13
CA GLY A 117 3.75 11.16 -0.84
C GLY A 117 3.67 11.69 0.56
N TYR A 118 2.88 12.74 0.71
CA TYR A 118 2.46 13.28 2.00
C TYR A 118 0.97 13.64 1.97
N GLN A 119 0.23 13.22 2.99
CA GLN A 119 -1.16 13.60 3.22
C GLN A 119 -1.29 14.16 4.64
N ASP A 120 -1.91 15.32 4.78
CA ASP A 120 -2.38 15.87 6.04
C ASP A 120 -3.88 16.11 5.92
N ARG A 121 -4.66 15.61 6.87
CA ARG A 121 -6.11 15.77 6.86
C ARG A 121 -6.66 15.96 8.25
N GLY A 122 -7.55 16.93 8.39
CA GLY A 122 -8.45 17.05 9.52
C GLY A 122 -9.65 16.12 9.40
N SER A 123 -10.65 16.38 10.22
CA SER A 123 -11.91 15.65 10.28
C SER A 123 -13.05 16.63 10.55
N PHE A 124 -14.28 16.18 10.32
CA PHE A 124 -15.46 16.85 10.83
C PHE A 124 -15.57 16.77 12.36
N ILE A 125 -14.79 15.89 12.99
CA ILE A 125 -14.63 15.81 14.45
C ILE A 125 -13.52 16.75 14.88
N ASP A 126 -13.82 17.62 15.84
CA ASP A 126 -12.87 18.56 16.43
C ASP A 126 -11.60 17.83 16.92
N SER A 127 -10.43 18.42 16.67
CA SER A 127 -9.13 17.92 17.12
C SER A 127 -8.71 16.54 16.57
N VAL A 128 -9.49 15.90 15.69
CA VAL A 128 -9.10 14.68 15.01
C VAL A 128 -8.37 15.03 13.73
N LYS A 129 -7.10 14.60 13.64
CA LYS A 129 -6.25 14.79 12.47
C LYS A 129 -5.48 13.50 12.15
N THR A 130 -5.08 13.36 10.90
CA THR A 130 -4.23 12.27 10.41
C THR A 130 -3.19 12.85 9.46
N SER A 131 -1.94 12.47 9.66
CA SER A 131 -0.82 12.75 8.75
C SER A 131 -0.16 11.45 8.32
N ILE A 132 0.11 11.32 7.03
CA ILE A 132 0.73 10.14 6.42
C ILE A 132 1.88 10.61 5.55
N PHE A 133 3.08 10.06 5.77
CA PHE A 133 4.23 10.21 4.89
C PHE A 133 4.61 8.85 4.33
N THR A 134 4.90 8.75 3.03
CA THR A 134 5.29 7.49 2.40
C THR A 134 6.36 7.69 1.35
N ILE A 135 7.30 6.73 1.27
CA ILE A 135 8.36 6.66 0.27
C ILE A 135 8.56 5.21 -0.16
N SER A 136 8.53 4.96 -1.46
CA SER A 136 8.66 3.63 -2.03
C SER A 136 9.66 3.64 -3.19
N PRO A 137 10.97 3.44 -2.91
CA PRO A 137 11.98 3.29 -3.96
C PRO A 137 12.00 1.86 -4.53
N VAL A 138 12.13 1.75 -5.84
CA VAL A 138 12.35 0.48 -6.54
C VAL A 138 13.51 0.64 -7.52
N VAL A 139 14.41 -0.33 -7.55
CA VAL A 139 15.52 -0.38 -8.50
C VAL A 139 15.55 -1.75 -9.16
N SER A 140 15.59 -1.79 -10.49
CA SER A 140 15.70 -3.01 -11.27
C SER A 140 16.98 -3.00 -12.10
N VAL A 141 17.73 -4.10 -12.04
CA VAL A 141 18.96 -4.31 -12.80
C VAL A 141 18.89 -5.62 -13.59
N ASP A 142 19.17 -5.52 -14.88
CA ASP A 142 19.39 -6.66 -15.76
C ASP A 142 20.85 -7.10 -15.59
N ILE A 143 21.06 -8.20 -14.86
CA ILE A 143 22.38 -8.78 -14.59
C ILE A 143 22.93 -9.49 -15.85
N GLY A 144 22.03 -9.92 -16.74
CA GLY A 144 22.34 -10.48 -18.06
C GLY A 144 21.10 -10.48 -18.95
N GLU A 145 21.19 -11.09 -20.13
CA GLU A 145 20.08 -11.09 -21.11
C GLU A 145 18.81 -11.81 -20.64
N ARG A 146 18.93 -12.67 -19.63
CA ARG A 146 17.84 -13.54 -19.13
C ARG A 146 17.67 -13.44 -17.62
N THR A 147 18.32 -12.47 -16.96
CA THR A 147 18.32 -12.37 -15.49
C THR A 147 18.09 -10.95 -15.05
N ARG A 148 17.01 -10.72 -14.31
CA ARG A 148 16.66 -9.43 -13.72
C ARG A 148 16.57 -9.55 -12.21
N LEU A 149 17.22 -8.62 -11.51
CA LEU A 149 17.08 -8.43 -10.07
C LEU A 149 16.36 -7.11 -9.81
N THR A 150 15.26 -7.16 -9.07
CA THR A 150 14.53 -5.99 -8.60
C THR A 150 14.66 -5.91 -7.09
N LEU A 151 14.99 -4.73 -6.57
CA LEU A 151 15.04 -4.39 -5.16
C LEU A 151 13.92 -3.40 -4.87
N GLU A 152 13.10 -3.68 -3.87
CA GLU A 152 11.93 -2.90 -3.52
C GLU A 152 12.04 -2.44 -2.06
N GLY A 153 11.82 -1.15 -1.83
CA GLY A 153 11.66 -0.56 -0.51
C GLY A 153 10.31 0.12 -0.40
N ASP A 154 9.72 0.07 0.78
CA ASP A 154 8.48 0.78 1.09
C ASP A 154 8.52 1.20 2.56
N TYR A 155 8.34 2.49 2.81
CA TYR A 155 8.26 3.05 4.15
C TYR A 155 7.07 3.98 4.23
N THR A 156 6.23 3.78 5.23
CA THR A 156 5.16 4.73 5.56
C THR A 156 5.18 4.99 7.05
N ASP A 157 5.09 6.27 7.40
CA ASP A 157 4.80 6.76 8.74
C ASP A 157 3.39 7.36 8.77
N LYS A 158 2.56 6.93 9.72
CA LYS A 158 1.21 7.44 9.93
C LYS A 158 1.06 7.85 11.38
N SER A 159 0.66 9.10 11.58
CA SER A 159 0.21 9.61 12.88
C SER A 159 -1.27 9.97 12.79
N SER A 160 -2.06 9.53 13.76
CA SER A 160 -3.49 9.82 13.80
C SER A 160 -4.00 9.97 15.22
N VAL A 161 -5.00 10.83 15.41
CA VAL A 161 -5.72 10.93 16.69
C VAL A 161 -6.78 9.84 16.74
N ALA A 162 -6.73 8.98 17.76
CA ALA A 162 -7.77 7.99 17.99
C ALA A 162 -9.08 8.67 18.40
N TYR A 163 -10.19 8.26 17.78
CA TYR A 163 -11.53 8.71 18.14
C TYR A 163 -12.46 7.51 18.34
N GLN A 164 -13.10 7.42 19.50
CA GLN A 164 -13.93 6.28 19.88
C GLN A 164 -15.43 6.49 19.58
N GLY A 165 -15.80 7.62 18.98
CA GLY A 165 -17.20 7.95 18.70
C GLY A 165 -17.92 8.60 19.88
N LEU A 166 -19.19 8.94 19.64
CA LEU A 166 -20.12 9.50 20.63
C LEU A 166 -21.06 8.39 21.13
N PRO A 167 -21.55 8.47 22.38
CA PRO A 167 -22.58 7.56 22.87
C PRO A 167 -23.89 7.74 22.07
N ALA A 168 -24.67 6.66 21.98
CA ALA A 168 -25.99 6.69 21.34
C ALA A 168 -26.96 7.63 22.06
N VAL A 169 -26.90 7.67 23.39
CA VAL A 169 -27.66 8.62 24.23
C VAL A 169 -27.08 10.02 24.07
N GLY A 170 -27.92 10.94 23.61
CA GLY A 170 -27.54 12.32 23.30
C GLY A 170 -27.16 12.55 21.84
N THR A 171 -27.04 11.52 21.01
CA THR A 171 -26.85 11.68 19.55
C THR A 171 -28.03 11.18 18.75
N VAL A 172 -28.44 9.93 18.99
CA VAL A 172 -29.57 9.28 18.31
C VAL A 172 -30.73 9.03 19.28
N LEU A 173 -30.43 8.75 20.55
CA LEU A 173 -31.43 8.58 21.60
C LEU A 173 -31.56 9.86 22.44
N PRO A 174 -32.77 10.16 22.97
CA PRO A 174 -32.98 11.33 23.80
C PRO A 174 -32.07 11.36 25.03
N ASN A 175 -31.53 12.54 25.34
CA ASN A 175 -30.74 12.80 26.54
C ASN A 175 -31.39 13.94 27.34
N PRO A 176 -31.73 13.73 28.63
CA PRO A 176 -32.26 14.79 29.49
C PRO A 176 -31.36 16.03 29.59
N ASN A 177 -30.05 15.88 29.34
CA ASN A 177 -29.07 16.97 29.35
C ASN A 177 -28.87 17.65 27.99
N GLY A 178 -29.68 17.31 26.97
CA GLY A 178 -29.61 17.88 25.63
C GLY A 178 -28.80 17.05 24.63
N GLU A 179 -28.86 17.46 23.36
CA GLU A 179 -28.14 16.82 22.27
C GLU A 179 -26.63 17.11 22.35
N ILE A 180 -25.85 16.09 22.02
CA ILE A 180 -24.41 16.13 21.87
C ILE A 180 -24.13 16.46 20.40
N ALA A 181 -23.40 17.55 20.16
CA ALA A 181 -23.00 17.91 18.81
C ALA A 181 -22.10 16.84 18.18
N ARG A 182 -22.25 16.62 16.86
CA ARG A 182 -21.65 15.49 16.14
C ARG A 182 -20.16 15.62 15.90
N ASP A 183 -19.64 16.84 15.96
CA ASP A 183 -18.23 17.22 15.84
C ASP A 183 -17.45 17.03 17.16
N ARG A 184 -18.13 16.70 18.26
CA ARG A 184 -17.52 16.75 19.59
C ARG A 184 -16.45 15.70 19.80
N PHE A 185 -15.32 16.14 20.35
CA PHE A 185 -14.28 15.28 20.88
C PHE A 185 -14.31 15.29 22.41
N PHE A 186 -14.77 14.20 23.03
CA PHE A 186 -14.97 14.12 24.48
C PHE A 186 -13.69 13.98 25.31
N TRP A 187 -12.56 13.70 24.66
CA TRP A 187 -11.34 13.24 25.32
C TRP A 187 -10.17 14.23 25.19
N SER A 188 -10.43 15.54 25.23
CA SER A 188 -9.41 16.57 24.98
C SER A 188 -8.18 16.51 25.91
N ASN A 189 -8.33 15.90 27.09
CA ASN A 189 -7.29 15.66 28.09
C ASN A 189 -6.66 14.24 28.03
N LEU A 190 -7.10 13.40 27.10
CA LEU A 190 -6.69 12.01 26.89
C LEU A 190 -6.44 11.72 25.40
N MET A 191 -5.95 12.71 24.64
CA MET A 191 -5.68 12.55 23.21
C MET A 191 -4.65 11.44 23.01
N VAL A 192 -5.13 10.28 22.52
CA VAL A 192 -4.26 9.15 22.17
C VAL A 192 -3.79 9.35 20.74
N LEU A 193 -2.51 9.65 20.58
CA LEU A 193 -1.83 9.59 19.29
C LEU A 193 -1.52 8.13 18.97
N LEU A 194 -1.98 7.70 17.82
CA LEU A 194 -1.64 6.43 17.21
C LEU A 194 -0.61 6.71 16.14
N ASP A 195 0.64 6.42 16.48
CA ASP A 195 1.76 6.45 15.55
C ASP A 195 2.05 5.01 15.10
N ASN A 196 2.06 4.81 13.79
CA ASN A 196 2.35 3.52 13.18
C ASN A 196 3.28 3.72 12.00
N SER A 197 4.42 3.03 12.03
CA SER A 197 5.37 3.01 10.93
C SER A 197 5.43 1.62 10.33
N ILE A 198 5.31 1.52 9.01
CA ILE A 198 5.47 0.27 8.28
C ILE A 198 6.70 0.37 7.39
N THR A 199 7.56 -0.64 7.46
CA THR A 199 8.74 -0.76 6.59
C THR A 199 8.68 -2.12 5.90
N ARG A 200 8.88 -2.13 4.59
CA ARG A 200 8.99 -3.34 3.78
C ARG A 200 10.26 -3.26 2.95
N LEU A 201 10.98 -4.37 2.89
CA LEU A 201 12.16 -4.55 2.05
C LEU A 201 12.01 -5.88 1.33
N GLY A 202 12.03 -5.83 0.00
CA GLY A 202 11.85 -6.99 -0.84
C GLY A 202 12.89 -7.06 -1.95
N TYR A 203 13.06 -8.24 -2.50
CA TYR A 203 13.71 -8.42 -3.78
C TYR A 203 13.00 -9.48 -4.62
N ARG A 204 13.12 -9.34 -5.94
CA ARG A 204 12.63 -10.30 -6.93
C ARG A 204 13.73 -10.62 -7.93
N LEU A 205 14.07 -11.90 -8.04
CA LEU A 205 15.00 -12.40 -9.03
C LEU A 205 14.23 -13.21 -10.08
N GLU A 206 14.23 -12.71 -11.31
CA GLU A 206 13.61 -13.33 -12.47
C GLU A 206 14.70 -13.92 -13.36
N HIS A 207 14.57 -15.21 -13.67
CA HIS A 207 15.43 -15.89 -14.65
C HIS A 207 14.57 -16.68 -15.65
N GLU A 208 14.80 -16.44 -16.93
CA GLU A 208 14.17 -17.17 -18.03
C GLU A 208 15.11 -18.23 -18.61
#